data_AF-A0A8B8DKX6-F1
#
_entry.id   AF-A0A8B8DKX6-F1
#
_cell.length_a   1.000
_cell.length_b   1.000
_cell.length_c   1.000
_cell.angle_alpha   90.00
_cell.angle_beta   90.00
_cell.angle_gamma   90.00
#
_symmetry.space_group_name_H-M   'P 1'
#
loop_
_entity.id
_entity.type
_entity.pdbx_description
1 polymer ?
#
loop_
_entity_poly.entity_id
_entity_poly.type
_entity_poly.pdbx_seq_one_letter_code
_entity_poly.pdbx_strand_id
1 'polypeptide(L)'
;MELISRSILMLTSFASIVVTQSLVSESDNSQCGIDLVQCIANQVFTELKPKFLSLEGKYKNLELAVNLLKQQMQVQQNRKDLRCESGNVGQHYFPAPAWPYITKVTFQSPFEQAPTVTFGLYHLDSKWDKNLRVKTDVYGVSTTGFQIKITLWEDTILYGARVHWMACGK
;
A
#
# COMPACT_ATOMS: atom_id res chain seq x y z
N MET A 1 -50.06 -43.78 33.31
CA MET A 1 -48.86 -42.93 33.30
C MET A 1 -47.66 -43.86 33.22
N GLU A 2 -47.47 -44.61 32.14
CA GLU A 2 -47.37 -44.15 30.74
C GLU A 2 -46.35 -43.02 30.58
N LEU A 3 -45.42 -43.25 29.64
CA LEU A 3 -44.45 -42.32 29.04
C LEU A 3 -42.99 -42.38 29.51
N ILE A 4 -42.41 -43.56 29.78
CA ILE A 4 -40.94 -43.75 29.60
C ILE A 4 -40.60 -45.12 28.95
N SER A 5 -41.45 -45.66 28.07
CA SER A 5 -41.15 -46.95 27.41
C SER A 5 -41.81 -47.09 26.03
N ARG A 6 -41.59 -46.12 25.13
CA ARG A 6 -42.13 -46.16 23.76
C ARG A 6 -41.20 -45.60 22.66
N SER A 7 -39.89 -45.81 22.77
CA SER A 7 -38.98 -45.55 21.63
C SER A 7 -37.97 -46.67 21.35
N ILE A 8 -38.08 -47.79 22.05
CA ILE A 8 -37.53 -49.08 21.63
C ILE A 8 -38.74 -49.87 21.11
N LEU A 9 -39.03 -49.78 19.80
CA LEU A 9 -39.87 -50.69 18.99
C LEU A 9 -40.47 -49.92 17.80
N MET A 10 -39.61 -49.62 16.83
CA MET A 10 -40.01 -49.74 15.42
C MET A 10 -38.98 -50.68 14.77
N LEU A 11 -39.30 -51.98 14.86
CA LEU A 11 -39.21 -52.97 13.78
C LEU A 11 -37.82 -53.07 13.08
N THR A 12 -36.91 -53.93 13.50
CA THR A 12 -36.84 -55.38 13.14
C THR A 12 -37.54 -55.77 11.84
N SER A 13 -36.78 -56.07 10.78
CA SER A 13 -36.99 -57.28 9.97
C SER A 13 -35.78 -57.60 9.08
N PHE A 14 -35.29 -58.81 9.24
CA PHE A 14 -34.29 -59.52 8.46
C PHE A 14 -34.73 -59.70 6.98
N ALA A 15 -33.77 -59.78 6.06
CA ALA A 15 -33.70 -60.86 5.06
C ALA A 15 -32.44 -60.77 4.17
N SER A 16 -31.89 -61.94 3.93
CA SER A 16 -30.65 -62.30 3.23
C SER A 16 -30.64 -62.05 1.70
N ILE A 17 -29.41 -61.95 1.17
CA ILE A 17 -28.89 -62.45 -0.13
C ILE A 17 -29.67 -62.09 -1.42
N VAL A 18 -29.03 -61.37 -2.36
CA VAL A 18 -28.89 -61.77 -3.78
C VAL A 18 -27.57 -61.21 -4.36
N VAL A 19 -26.77 -62.11 -4.90
CA VAL A 19 -25.61 -61.91 -5.78
C VAL A 19 -26.11 -61.55 -7.19
N THR A 20 -25.57 -60.50 -7.82
CA THR A 20 -25.39 -60.48 -9.29
C THR A 20 -24.15 -59.67 -9.67
N GLN A 21 -23.23 -60.38 -10.34
CA GLN A 21 -22.04 -59.94 -11.09
C GLN A 21 -22.45 -58.91 -12.18
N SER A 22 -21.61 -58.11 -12.83
CA SER A 22 -20.21 -58.22 -13.27
C SER A 22 -19.85 -56.82 -13.84
N LEU A 23 -18.60 -56.33 -13.80
CA LEU A 23 -17.55 -56.70 -14.74
C LEU A 23 -16.19 -56.30 -14.14
N VAL A 24 -15.33 -57.30 -14.02
CA VAL A 24 -13.89 -57.11 -13.91
C VAL A 24 -13.40 -56.48 -15.21
N SER A 25 -12.70 -55.35 -15.11
CA SER A 25 -11.66 -54.97 -16.07
C SER A 25 -10.35 -54.88 -15.32
N GLU A 26 -9.56 -55.95 -15.41
CA GLU A 26 -8.15 -55.98 -15.08
C GLU A 26 -7.41 -54.95 -15.95
N SER A 27 -6.80 -53.94 -15.31
CA SER A 27 -5.39 -53.56 -15.51
C SER A 27 -5.11 -52.27 -14.72
N ASP A 28 -4.56 -52.38 -13.52
CA ASP A 28 -3.20 -51.89 -13.29
C ASP A 28 -2.74 -52.18 -11.85
N ASN A 29 -1.56 -52.78 -11.81
CA ASN A 29 -0.71 -53.17 -10.71
C ASN A 29 -0.89 -52.40 -9.38
N SER A 30 -1.66 -52.92 -8.41
CA SER A 30 -1.45 -52.57 -6.99
C SER A 30 -1.63 -53.77 -6.07
N GLN A 31 -0.60 -53.96 -5.25
CA GLN A 31 -0.24 -55.12 -4.45
C GLN A 31 -1.07 -55.22 -3.17
N CYS A 32 -2.35 -55.59 -3.21
CA CYS A 32 -3.11 -55.77 -1.96
C CYS A 32 -4.00 -57.01 -1.89
N GLY A 33 -3.60 -57.92 -0.99
CA GLY A 33 -4.34 -59.12 -0.59
C GLY A 33 -5.30 -58.90 0.59
N ILE A 34 -5.62 -59.99 1.30
CA ILE A 34 -6.81 -60.23 2.18
C ILE A 34 -7.03 -59.20 3.32
N ASP A 35 -6.04 -58.36 3.63
CA ASP A 35 -6.20 -57.23 4.57
C ASP A 35 -6.39 -55.90 3.82
N LEU A 36 -7.50 -55.85 3.07
CA LEU A 36 -7.86 -54.75 2.18
C LEU A 36 -7.92 -53.40 2.91
N VAL A 37 -8.39 -53.41 4.17
CA VAL A 37 -8.52 -52.20 4.99
C VAL A 37 -7.15 -51.62 5.33
N GLN A 38 -6.21 -52.45 5.76
CA GLN A 38 -4.85 -52.02 6.12
C GLN A 38 -4.07 -51.53 4.90
N CYS A 39 -4.23 -52.19 3.76
CA CYS A 39 -3.64 -51.74 2.50
C CYS A 39 -4.14 -50.36 2.09
N ILE A 40 -5.47 -50.19 2.03
CA ILE A 40 -6.07 -48.94 1.57
C ILE A 40 -5.66 -47.80 2.51
N ALA A 41 -5.63 -48.06 3.82
CA ALA A 41 -5.13 -47.10 4.81
C ALA A 41 -3.67 -46.69 4.55
N ASN A 42 -2.79 -47.65 4.25
CA ASN A 42 -1.39 -47.38 3.94
C ASN A 42 -1.24 -46.57 2.65
N GLN A 43 -1.92 -46.95 1.57
CA GLN A 43 -1.84 -46.27 0.28
C GLN A 43 -2.32 -44.83 0.40
N VAL A 44 -3.48 -44.62 1.05
CA VAL A 44 -4.03 -43.29 1.37
C VAL A 44 -3.06 -42.49 2.23
N PHE A 45 -2.40 -43.11 3.22
CA PHE A 45 -1.42 -42.43 4.06
C PHE A 45 -0.17 -41.99 3.28
N THR A 46 0.36 -42.83 2.38
CA THR A 46 1.48 -42.48 1.49
C THR A 46 1.18 -41.28 0.59
N GLU A 47 -0.05 -41.19 0.09
CA GLU A 47 -0.52 -40.09 -0.76
C GLU A 47 -0.78 -38.79 0.04
N LEU A 48 -1.38 -38.91 1.22
CA LEU A 48 -1.81 -37.75 2.00
C LEU A 48 -0.69 -37.14 2.84
N LYS A 49 0.22 -37.94 3.40
CA LYS A 49 1.32 -37.47 4.26
C LYS A 49 2.15 -36.34 3.62
N PRO A 50 2.64 -36.43 2.37
CA PRO A 50 3.41 -35.34 1.78
C PRO A 50 2.56 -34.08 1.53
N LYS A 51 1.27 -34.24 1.23
CA LYS A 51 0.33 -33.12 1.05
C LYS A 51 0.10 -32.37 2.38
N PHE A 52 -0.03 -33.10 3.49
CA PHE A 52 -0.12 -32.50 4.83
C PHE A 52 1.15 -31.74 5.23
N LEU A 53 2.33 -32.33 5.01
CA LEU A 53 3.60 -31.65 5.28
C LEU A 53 3.78 -30.40 4.40
N SER A 54 3.39 -30.47 3.14
CA SER A 54 3.38 -29.32 2.23
C SER A 54 2.43 -28.22 2.71
N LEU A 55 1.24 -28.58 3.20
CA LEU A 55 0.27 -27.63 3.73
C LEU A 55 0.77 -26.94 5.01
N GLU A 56 1.41 -27.69 5.90
CA GLU A 56 2.02 -27.14 7.13
C GLU A 56 3.13 -26.13 6.78
N GLY A 57 3.97 -26.45 5.79
CA GLY A 57 4.98 -25.51 5.29
C GLY A 57 4.36 -24.23 4.72
N LYS A 58 3.27 -24.35 3.94
CA LYS A 58 2.54 -23.20 3.40
C LYS A 58 1.91 -22.35 4.50
N TYR A 59 1.35 -22.96 5.55
CA TYR A 59 0.79 -22.23 6.70
C TYR A 59 1.86 -21.41 7.42
N LYS A 60 3.04 -22.01 7.69
CA LYS A 60 4.17 -21.31 8.32
C LYS A 60 4.64 -20.12 7.47
N ASN A 61 4.74 -20.31 6.15
CA ASN A 61 5.10 -19.23 5.23
C ASN A 61 4.06 -18.10 5.24
N LEU A 62 2.77 -18.44 5.30
CA LEU A 62 1.69 -17.47 5.38
C LEU A 62 1.72 -16.70 6.70
N GLU A 63 1.95 -17.39 7.82
CA GLU A 63 2.08 -16.77 9.14
C GLU A 63 3.25 -15.77 9.18
N LEU A 64 4.39 -16.14 8.60
CA LEU A 64 5.54 -15.24 8.43
C LEU A 64 5.17 -14.03 7.57
N ALA A 65 4.50 -14.22 6.44
CA ALA A 65 4.08 -13.14 5.55
C ALA A 65 3.09 -12.18 6.26
N VAL A 66 2.12 -12.71 7.02
CA VAL A 66 1.17 -11.90 7.78
C VAL A 66 1.88 -11.06 8.85
N ASN A 67 2.85 -11.64 9.56
CA ASN A 67 3.61 -10.92 10.57
C ASN A 67 4.48 -9.82 9.95
N LEU A 68 5.09 -10.10 8.80
CA LEU A 68 5.85 -9.09 8.05
C LEU A 68 4.94 -7.95 7.57
N LEU A 69 3.77 -8.26 7.01
CA LEU A 69 2.81 -7.25 6.58
C LEU A 69 2.34 -6.39 7.75
N LYS A 70 2.05 -6.98 8.92
CA LYS A 70 1.71 -6.23 10.13
C LYS A 70 2.83 -5.29 10.55
N GLN A 71 4.08 -5.73 10.51
CA GLN A 71 5.23 -4.88 10.80
C GLN A 71 5.33 -3.71 9.80
N GLN A 72 5.16 -3.98 8.51
CA GLN A 72 5.17 -2.93 7.48
C GLN A 72 4.03 -1.92 7.68
N MET A 73 2.83 -2.38 8.03
CA MET A 73 1.70 -1.51 8.34
C MET A 73 1.98 -0.65 9.57
N GLN A 74 2.55 -1.21 10.63
CA GLN A 74 2.95 -0.44 11.82
C GLN A 74 3.99 0.62 11.47
N VAL A 75 4.98 0.29 10.63
CA VAL A 75 5.98 1.27 10.17
C VAL A 75 5.31 2.38 9.38
N GLN A 76 4.37 2.06 8.47
CA GLN A 76 3.64 3.07 7.70
C GLN A 76 2.76 3.97 8.58
N GLN A 77 2.03 3.39 9.53
CA GLN A 77 1.19 4.13 10.48
C GLN A 77 2.02 5.00 11.43
N ASN A 78 3.21 4.53 11.84
CA ASN A 78 4.11 5.27 12.72
C ASN A 78 4.95 6.32 11.99
N ARG A 79 4.98 6.34 10.64
CA ARG A 79 5.42 7.52 9.93
C ARG A 79 4.39 8.59 10.23
N LYS A 80 4.68 9.47 11.20
CA LYS A 80 3.91 10.71 11.40
C LYS A 80 3.69 11.32 10.02
N ASP A 81 2.44 11.40 9.58
CA ASP A 81 2.09 11.82 8.23
C ASP A 81 2.81 13.14 7.93
N LEU A 82 3.79 13.07 7.05
CA LEU A 82 4.49 14.27 6.61
C LEU A 82 3.51 15.02 5.73
N ARG A 83 2.93 16.08 6.27
CA ARG A 83 2.03 16.93 5.52
C ARG A 83 2.85 17.81 4.60
N CYS A 84 2.43 17.93 3.35
CA CYS A 84 3.04 18.83 2.40
C CYS A 84 1.98 19.76 1.79
N GLU A 85 2.32 21.03 1.68
CA GLU A 85 1.57 22.02 0.90
C GLU A 85 2.47 22.57 -0.21
N SER A 86 1.89 22.99 -1.33
CA SER A 86 2.65 23.57 -2.45
C SER A 86 1.85 24.65 -3.17
N GLY A 87 2.55 25.48 -3.94
CA GLY A 87 1.91 26.53 -4.70
C GLY A 87 2.88 27.32 -5.57
N ASN A 88 2.35 28.34 -6.23
CA ASN A 88 3.09 29.19 -7.16
C ASN A 88 2.95 30.66 -6.77
N VAL A 89 4.04 31.41 -6.89
CA VAL A 89 4.03 32.87 -6.73
C VAL A 89 4.88 33.51 -7.81
N GLY A 90 4.64 34.79 -8.10
CA GLY A 90 5.42 35.54 -9.06
C GLY A 90 4.60 36.61 -9.74
N GLN A 91 5.21 37.25 -10.72
CA GLN A 91 4.60 38.30 -11.52
C GLN A 91 5.08 38.20 -12.96
N HIS A 92 4.25 38.63 -13.90
CA HIS A 92 4.59 38.74 -15.31
C HIS A 92 3.73 39.82 -15.95
N TYR A 93 4.37 40.91 -16.40
CA TYR A 93 3.70 42.10 -16.93
C TYR A 93 4.54 42.79 -17.99
N PHE A 94 3.85 43.52 -18.89
CA PHE A 94 4.45 44.47 -19.81
C PHE A 94 3.79 45.85 -19.61
N PRO A 95 4.56 46.95 -19.41
CA PRO A 95 6.02 47.01 -19.31
C PRO A 95 6.57 46.25 -18.09
N ALA A 96 7.90 46.06 -18.03
CA ALA A 96 8.55 45.30 -16.97
C ALA A 96 8.13 45.81 -15.57
N PRO A 97 7.64 44.93 -14.67
CA PRO A 97 7.14 45.35 -13.37
C PRO A 97 8.28 45.82 -12.45
N ALA A 98 7.91 46.45 -11.34
CA ALA A 98 8.86 46.80 -10.30
C ALA A 98 9.43 45.56 -9.59
N TRP A 99 10.70 45.64 -9.20
CA TRP A 99 11.42 44.62 -8.46
C TRP A 99 12.11 45.24 -7.24
N PRO A 100 12.27 44.52 -6.12
CA PRO A 100 11.98 43.09 -5.93
C PRO A 100 10.48 42.79 -5.79
N TYR A 101 10.08 41.59 -6.23
CA TYR A 101 8.75 41.04 -5.95
C TYR A 101 8.79 40.40 -4.56
N ILE A 102 7.94 40.86 -3.65
CA ILE A 102 7.83 40.34 -2.29
C ILE A 102 6.39 39.92 -2.05
N THR A 103 6.18 38.69 -1.59
CA THR A 103 4.85 38.22 -1.24
C THR A 103 4.87 37.32 0.00
N LYS A 104 3.77 37.35 0.75
CA LYS A 104 3.49 36.44 1.84
C LYS A 104 2.73 35.23 1.31
N VAL A 105 3.19 34.04 1.68
CA VAL A 105 2.48 32.79 1.44
C VAL A 105 1.91 32.32 2.77
N THR A 106 0.62 32.07 2.79
CA THR A 106 -0.10 31.52 3.95
C THR A 106 -0.46 30.07 3.65
N PHE A 107 -0.18 29.17 4.59
CA PHE A 107 -0.59 27.77 4.49
C PHE A 107 -2.10 27.64 4.69
N GLN A 108 -2.71 26.63 4.08
CA GLN A 108 -4.15 26.38 4.20
C GLN A 108 -4.55 26.10 5.66
N SER A 109 -3.66 25.43 6.41
CA SER A 109 -3.79 25.28 7.85
C SER A 109 -2.41 25.28 8.52
N PRO A 110 -2.30 25.68 9.81
CA PRO A 110 -1.02 25.72 10.49
C PRO A 110 -0.37 24.33 10.61
N PHE A 111 0.96 24.26 10.44
CA PHE A 111 1.77 23.08 10.79
C PHE A 111 1.96 22.99 12.31
N GLU A 112 2.30 21.81 12.83
CA GLU A 112 2.68 21.66 14.25
C GLU A 112 3.97 22.43 14.56
N GLN A 113 4.90 22.43 13.60
CA GLN A 113 6.20 23.12 13.68
C GLN A 113 6.52 23.82 12.35
N ALA A 114 7.47 24.75 12.35
CA ALA A 114 7.89 25.40 11.10
C ALA A 114 8.34 24.33 10.07
N PRO A 115 7.67 24.24 8.89
CA PRO A 115 7.99 23.21 7.91
C PRO A 115 9.30 23.51 7.19
N THR A 116 9.86 22.50 6.52
CA THR A 116 10.96 22.72 5.57
C THR A 116 10.38 23.20 4.24
N VAL A 117 10.82 24.36 3.76
CA VAL A 117 10.36 24.94 2.50
C VAL A 117 11.45 24.77 1.43
N THR A 118 11.09 24.16 0.31
CA THR A 118 11.88 24.14 -0.92
C THR A 118 11.18 24.96 -1.99
N PHE A 119 11.95 25.51 -2.92
CA PHE A 119 11.41 26.30 -4.01
C PHE A 119 12.31 26.24 -5.25
N GLY A 120 11.74 26.54 -6.40
CA GLY A 120 12.45 26.61 -7.67
C GLY A 120 11.81 27.63 -8.61
N LEU A 121 12.64 28.32 -9.39
CA LEU A 121 12.17 29.14 -10.51
C LEU A 121 11.68 28.21 -11.63
N TYR A 122 10.48 28.47 -12.15
CA TYR A 122 9.92 27.69 -13.26
C TYR A 122 9.51 28.55 -14.47
N HIS A 123 9.56 29.87 -14.34
CA HIS A 123 9.29 30.83 -15.41
C HIS A 123 10.23 32.02 -15.29
N LEU A 124 10.87 32.40 -16.40
CA LEU A 124 11.71 33.59 -16.54
C LEU A 124 11.49 34.19 -17.92
N ASP A 125 11.11 35.47 -17.95
CA ASP A 125 11.02 36.28 -19.16
C ASP A 125 11.87 37.53 -18.97
N SER A 126 13.02 37.55 -19.66
CA SER A 126 14.08 38.55 -19.53
C SER A 126 14.30 39.25 -20.85
N LYS A 127 14.65 40.53 -20.77
CA LYS A 127 15.08 41.28 -21.93
C LYS A 127 16.34 40.66 -22.55
N TRP A 128 16.37 40.59 -23.88
CA TRP A 128 17.39 39.86 -24.65
C TRP A 128 18.77 40.56 -24.67
N ASP A 129 18.81 41.89 -24.51
CA ASP A 129 20.03 42.70 -24.58
C ASP A 129 20.67 42.96 -23.20
N LYS A 130 20.21 42.26 -22.17
CA LYS A 130 20.67 42.38 -20.78
C LYS A 130 21.00 41.02 -20.20
N ASN A 131 22.00 40.96 -19.33
CA ASN A 131 22.34 39.73 -18.63
C ASN A 131 21.20 39.33 -17.68
N LEU A 132 20.87 38.04 -17.66
CA LEU A 132 19.89 37.47 -16.73
C LEU A 132 20.53 37.24 -15.36
N ARG A 133 20.09 38.01 -14.37
CA ARG A 133 20.54 37.91 -12.98
C ARG A 133 19.34 37.94 -12.04
N VAL A 134 18.99 36.80 -11.46
CA VAL A 134 17.80 36.64 -10.61
C VAL A 134 18.13 35.77 -9.40
N LYS A 135 17.62 36.18 -8.23
CA LYS A 135 17.80 35.49 -6.96
C LYS A 135 16.44 35.41 -6.27
N THR A 136 16.13 34.24 -5.76
CA THR A 136 14.94 34.01 -4.95
C THR A 136 15.37 33.65 -3.53
N ASP A 137 14.82 34.34 -2.55
CA ASP A 137 15.06 34.11 -1.13
C ASP A 137 13.73 33.79 -0.43
N VAL A 138 13.76 32.82 0.50
CA VAL A 138 12.68 32.51 1.43
C VAL A 138 13.10 32.93 2.84
N TYR A 139 12.21 33.60 3.56
CA TYR A 139 12.49 34.07 4.92
C TYR A 139 11.24 34.05 5.79
N GLY A 140 11.46 34.00 7.11
CA GLY A 140 10.39 34.03 8.11
C GLY A 140 9.45 32.83 8.03
N VAL A 141 9.99 31.63 7.82
CA VAL A 141 9.19 30.40 7.83
C VAL A 141 8.65 30.16 9.23
N SER A 142 7.32 30.14 9.36
CA SER A 142 6.59 29.84 10.58
C SER A 142 5.63 28.67 10.35
N THR A 143 4.85 28.30 11.38
CA THR A 143 3.79 27.29 11.25
C THR A 143 2.66 27.72 10.32
N THR A 144 2.47 29.02 10.08
CA THR A 144 1.32 29.56 9.34
C THR A 144 1.68 30.05 7.94
N GLY A 145 2.96 30.23 7.64
CA GLY A 145 3.38 30.74 6.35
C GLY A 145 4.84 31.16 6.30
N PHE A 146 5.19 31.86 5.22
CA PHE A 146 6.52 32.39 4.97
C PHE A 146 6.48 33.53 3.95
N GLN A 147 7.62 34.15 3.69
CA GLN A 147 7.75 35.17 2.64
C GLN A 147 8.74 34.71 1.55
N ILE A 148 8.38 35.00 0.30
CA ILE A 148 9.26 34.85 -0.87
C ILE A 148 9.64 36.24 -1.37
N LYS A 149 10.92 36.43 -1.70
CA LYS A 149 11.44 37.61 -2.38
C LYS A 149 12.18 37.19 -3.64
N ILE A 150 11.80 37.76 -4.78
CA ILE A 150 12.53 37.62 -6.05
C ILE A 150 13.22 38.95 -6.33
N THR A 151 14.53 38.93 -6.50
CA THR A 151 15.40 40.10 -6.66
C THR A 151 16.23 39.97 -7.94
N LEU A 152 16.45 41.09 -8.62
CA LEU A 152 17.44 41.27 -9.68
C LEU A 152 18.53 42.23 -9.20
N TRP A 153 19.67 42.20 -9.87
CA TRP A 153 20.76 43.14 -9.64
C TRP A 153 21.37 43.61 -10.96
N GLU A 154 22.14 44.69 -10.88
CA GLU A 154 22.71 45.41 -12.02
C GLU A 154 21.62 45.87 -13.02
N ASP A 155 21.89 45.74 -14.30
CA ASP A 155 21.09 46.23 -15.42
C ASP A 155 20.08 45.21 -15.96
N THR A 156 19.80 44.14 -15.20
CA THR A 156 18.82 43.11 -15.59
C THR A 156 17.42 43.72 -15.72
N ILE A 157 16.74 43.41 -16.84
CA ILE A 157 15.35 43.79 -17.07
C ILE A 157 14.53 42.50 -17.21
N LEU A 158 13.58 42.31 -16.31
CA LEU A 158 12.77 41.09 -16.21
C LEU A 158 11.29 41.45 -16.34
N TYR A 159 10.63 40.93 -17.38
CA TYR A 159 9.20 41.08 -17.61
C TYR A 159 8.38 40.13 -16.74
N GLY A 160 8.94 38.97 -16.38
CA GLY A 160 8.30 38.09 -15.40
C GLY A 160 9.21 37.02 -14.82
N ALA A 161 8.91 36.65 -13.58
CA ALA A 161 9.48 35.49 -12.92
C ALA A 161 8.42 34.82 -12.04
N ARG A 162 8.45 33.48 -12.00
CA ARG A 162 7.59 32.69 -11.11
C ARG A 162 8.37 31.58 -10.42
N VAL A 163 7.95 31.32 -9.20
CA VAL A 163 8.54 30.34 -8.28
C VAL A 163 7.46 29.35 -7.90
N HIS A 164 7.79 28.07 -8.00
CA HIS A 164 7.03 26.98 -7.40
C HIS A 164 7.66 26.67 -6.04
N TRP A 165 6.84 26.50 -5.00
CA TRP A 165 7.29 26.20 -3.65
C TRP A 165 6.59 24.94 -3.12
N MET A 166 7.26 24.24 -2.20
CA MET A 166 6.72 23.11 -1.47
C MET A 166 7.19 23.23 -0.01
N ALA A 167 6.25 23.08 0.93
CA ALA A 167 6.50 23.09 2.35
C ALA A 167 6.08 21.74 2.93
N CYS A 168 7.02 20.99 3.52
CA CYS A 168 6.74 19.70 4.14
C CYS A 168 7.14 19.72 5.62
N GLY A 169 6.23 19.28 6.48
CA GLY A 169 6.40 19.30 7.93
C GLY A 169 5.39 18.40 8.63
N LYS A 170 5.52 18.31 9.94
CA LYS A 170 4.51 17.70 10.81
C LYS A 170 3.48 18.76 11.16
#